data_AF-A0A8D2Q5Z7-F1
#
_entry.id   AF-A0A8D2Q5Z7-F1
#
_cell.length_a   1.000
_cell.length_b   1.000
_cell.length_c   1.000
_cell.angle_alpha   90.00
_cell.angle_beta   90.00
_cell.angle_gamma   90.00
#
_symmetry.space_group_name_H-M   'P 1'
#
loop_
_entity.id
_entity.type
_entity.pdbx_description
1 polymer ?
#
loop_
_entity_poly.entity_id
_entity_poly.type
_entity_poly.pdbx_seq_one_letter_code
_entity_poly.pdbx_strand_id
1 'polypeptide(L)'
;MSDRLSRRGEEAAGRSKFENGLIQTMKIPKLFYAFVIFTCAAIYAIHVKRKLDLKSKNAADDSENQLDSETSGTDQAVLYGIIFDAGSTGTRIHIFQFTQKPKEVPRLIHATFRAIKPGLSAYADDVDKSAQGINDLLAVAKEVVPKKLWKSTPLVLKATAGLRLLPEEKAQKLLDKVKQIFQESPFFVRDNFVSIMDGTDEGISAWITVNFLSGNLNSPKKRCVGMLDLGGGSTQIAFLPSPEVTRKNPFPFSQKYFELAFIYLSSYLGLGLMSARLEILGGVNGQALKEGEVLTSPCFSPDFQGEWEHAKIMYKIKGQKAGKPLFEACFEEIAKILAKKVHRTEEVKDIDFYAFSYYYDLAVDAGLIDNEKGGTLAVSDFETAAKNVCKTMEVQQGEHPFLCMDLTYISLLLEELGFPKSHMFKLARKINNIETSWALGAILHYIDSFHNL
;
A
#
# COMPACT_ATOMS: atom_id res chain seq x y z
N MET A 1 38.03 -71.13 0.53
CA MET A 1 37.56 -72.26 1.35
C MET A 1 36.05 -72.33 1.14
N SER A 2 35.62 -72.83 -0.01
CA SER A 2 35.34 -74.25 -0.30
C SER A 2 34.02 -74.68 0.34
N ASP A 3 33.02 -74.83 -0.55
CA ASP A 3 32.02 -75.89 -0.63
C ASP A 3 31.70 -76.69 0.64
N ARG A 4 30.38 -76.82 0.90
CA ARG A 4 29.79 -78.16 0.91
C ARG A 4 28.28 -78.17 0.61
N LEU A 5 28.03 -78.62 -0.61
CA LEU A 5 26.85 -79.26 -1.13
C LEU A 5 26.27 -80.39 -0.24
N SER A 6 24.94 -80.42 -0.20
CA SER A 6 24.07 -81.54 -0.62
C SER A 6 23.94 -82.78 0.27
N ARG A 7 22.69 -83.17 0.60
CA ARG A 7 21.93 -84.20 -0.16
C ARG A 7 20.66 -84.67 0.59
N ARG A 8 19.77 -85.25 -0.24
CA ARG A 8 18.62 -86.14 0.02
C ARG A 8 17.26 -85.42 0.08
N GLY A 9 16.26 -85.79 -0.71
CA GLY A 9 16.12 -86.90 -1.66
C GLY A 9 14.75 -86.84 -2.33
N GLU A 10 14.69 -87.31 -3.56
CA GLU A 10 13.55 -87.37 -4.47
C GLU A 10 12.53 -88.47 -4.15
N GLU A 11 11.45 -88.45 -4.95
CA GLU A 11 10.50 -89.51 -5.33
C GLU A 11 9.30 -89.76 -4.40
N ALA A 12 8.09 -90.04 -4.86
CA ALA A 12 7.40 -89.91 -6.15
C ALA A 12 5.93 -90.36 -5.93
N ALA A 13 5.02 -89.80 -6.72
CA ALA A 13 3.82 -90.42 -7.28
C ALA A 13 2.79 -91.14 -6.37
N GLY A 14 1.53 -90.69 -6.48
CA GLY A 14 0.51 -91.63 -6.98
C GLY A 14 -0.82 -91.75 -6.22
N ARG A 15 -1.85 -91.27 -6.91
CA ARG A 15 -3.20 -91.86 -7.07
C ARG A 15 -4.33 -91.57 -6.05
N SER A 16 -5.39 -91.05 -6.67
CA SER A 16 -6.76 -90.92 -6.21
C SER A 16 -7.41 -92.24 -5.77
N LYS A 17 -8.40 -92.11 -4.89
CA LYS A 17 -9.72 -92.73 -5.07
C LYS A 17 -10.76 -92.01 -4.20
N PHE A 18 -11.73 -91.42 -4.89
CA PHE A 18 -13.00 -90.97 -4.35
C PHE A 18 -13.81 -92.20 -3.92
N GLU A 19 -14.34 -92.20 -2.69
CA GLU A 19 -15.44 -93.08 -2.27
C GLU A 19 -16.73 -92.26 -2.20
N ASN A 20 -17.74 -92.75 -2.90
CA ASN A 20 -19.10 -92.21 -2.95
C ASN A 20 -19.89 -92.67 -1.71
N GLY A 21 -20.30 -91.71 -0.88
CA GLY A 21 -21.29 -91.91 0.19
C GLY A 21 -22.62 -91.24 -0.18
N LEU A 22 -23.70 -92.02 -0.15
CA LEU A 22 -25.10 -91.65 -0.34
C LEU A 22 -25.50 -90.33 0.34
N ILE A 23 -26.11 -89.39 -0.39
CA ILE A 23 -26.89 -88.27 0.18
C ILE A 23 -28.34 -88.41 -0.27
N GLN A 24 -29.24 -88.62 0.69
CA GLN A 24 -30.68 -88.57 0.49
C GLN A 24 -31.10 -87.17 0.02
N THR A 25 -31.87 -87.10 -1.07
CA THR A 25 -32.36 -85.84 -1.63
C THR A 25 -33.53 -85.29 -0.81
N MET A 26 -33.25 -84.36 0.09
CA MET A 26 -34.27 -83.49 0.68
C MET A 26 -34.86 -82.59 -0.42
N LYS A 27 -36.14 -82.78 -0.76
CA LYS A 27 -36.87 -81.90 -1.68
C LYS A 27 -37.14 -80.56 -1.00
N ILE A 28 -36.30 -79.57 -1.30
CA ILE A 28 -36.48 -78.18 -0.85
C ILE A 28 -37.72 -77.58 -1.57
N PRO A 29 -38.69 -77.00 -0.84
CA PRO A 29 -39.88 -76.41 -1.44
C PRO A 29 -39.53 -75.27 -2.41
N LYS A 30 -40.23 -75.15 -3.54
CA LYS A 30 -40.00 -74.08 -4.54
C LYS A 30 -40.07 -72.66 -3.94
N LEU A 31 -40.83 -72.46 -2.86
CA LEU A 31 -40.89 -71.21 -2.11
C LEU A 31 -39.55 -70.83 -1.45
N PHE A 32 -38.76 -71.81 -1.02
CA PHE A 32 -37.46 -71.58 -0.38
C PHE A 32 -36.42 -71.09 -1.40
N TYR A 33 -36.45 -71.62 -2.63
CA TYR A 33 -35.62 -71.09 -3.72
C TYR A 33 -35.99 -69.65 -4.07
N ALA A 34 -37.29 -69.31 -4.11
CA ALA A 34 -37.72 -67.94 -4.32
C ALA A 34 -37.27 -67.01 -3.19
N PHE A 35 -37.34 -67.45 -1.92
CA PHE A 35 -36.88 -66.68 -0.78
C PHE A 35 -35.36 -66.48 -0.80
N VAL A 36 -34.58 -67.51 -1.10
CA VAL A 36 -33.11 -67.42 -1.23
C VAL A 36 -32.74 -66.47 -2.37
N ILE A 37 -33.36 -66.57 -3.54
CA ILE A 37 -33.11 -65.67 -4.66
C ILE A 37 -33.45 -64.22 -4.28
N PHE A 38 -34.57 -63.99 -3.60
CA PHE A 38 -34.98 -62.65 -3.18
C PHE A 38 -34.03 -62.07 -2.13
N THR A 39 -33.59 -62.87 -1.16
CA THR A 39 -32.59 -62.44 -0.16
C THR A 39 -31.23 -62.15 -0.80
N CYS A 40 -30.77 -62.98 -1.74
CA CYS A 40 -29.53 -62.72 -2.50
C CYS A 40 -29.64 -61.46 -3.35
N ALA A 41 -30.78 -61.24 -4.01
CA ALA A 41 -31.03 -60.02 -4.79
C ALA A 41 -31.08 -58.77 -3.91
N ALA A 42 -31.69 -58.85 -2.71
CA ALA A 42 -31.72 -57.77 -1.74
C ALA A 42 -30.31 -57.45 -1.20
N ILE A 43 -29.52 -58.47 -0.84
CA ILE A 43 -28.13 -58.31 -0.40
C ILE A 43 -27.28 -57.71 -1.52
N TYR A 44 -27.46 -58.16 -2.77
CA TYR A 44 -26.78 -57.62 -3.92
C TYR A 44 -27.16 -56.15 -4.16
N ALA A 45 -28.45 -55.81 -4.08
CA ALA A 45 -28.92 -54.43 -4.20
C ALA A 45 -28.34 -53.52 -3.11
N ILE A 46 -28.28 -54.00 -1.85
CA ILE A 46 -27.64 -53.29 -0.74
C ILE A 46 -26.15 -53.12 -1.00
N HIS A 47 -25.47 -54.14 -1.52
CA HIS A 47 -24.04 -54.07 -1.85
C HIS A 47 -23.76 -53.08 -2.98
N VAL A 48 -24.58 -53.09 -4.04
CA VAL A 48 -24.50 -52.14 -5.16
C VAL A 48 -24.78 -50.73 -4.68
N LYS A 49 -25.81 -50.51 -3.85
CA LYS A 49 -26.10 -49.21 -3.24
C LYS A 49 -24.95 -48.71 -2.38
N ARG A 50 -24.38 -49.58 -1.54
CA ARG A 50 -23.20 -49.24 -0.72
C ARG A 50 -21.98 -48.90 -1.58
N LYS A 51 -21.80 -49.59 -2.72
CA LYS A 51 -20.72 -49.31 -3.67
C LYS A 51 -20.94 -47.99 -4.42
N LEU A 52 -22.19 -47.64 -4.73
CA LEU A 52 -22.56 -46.34 -5.30
C LEU A 52 -22.40 -45.20 -4.29
N ASP A 53 -22.79 -45.41 -3.03
CA ASP A 53 -22.58 -44.43 -1.95
C ASP A 53 -21.09 -44.26 -1.64
N LEU A 54 -20.29 -45.34 -1.67
CA LEU A 54 -18.82 -45.27 -1.56
C LEU A 54 -18.21 -44.54 -2.77
N LYS A 55 -18.73 -44.74 -3.98
CA LYS A 55 -18.27 -44.03 -5.18
C LYS A 55 -18.67 -42.55 -5.14
N SER A 56 -19.84 -42.23 -4.59
CA SER A 56 -20.30 -40.84 -4.37
C SER A 56 -19.51 -40.14 -3.26
N LYS A 57 -19.15 -40.85 -2.18
CA LYS A 57 -18.26 -40.34 -1.15
C LYS A 57 -16.84 -40.15 -1.66
N ASN A 58 -16.29 -41.11 -2.42
CA ASN A 58 -14.99 -40.96 -3.06
C ASN A 58 -15.01 -39.84 -4.12
N ALA A 59 -16.11 -39.62 -4.84
CA ALA A 59 -16.23 -38.49 -5.77
C ALA A 59 -16.39 -37.13 -5.06
N ALA A 60 -17.01 -37.10 -3.88
CA ALA A 60 -17.08 -35.89 -3.05
C ALA A 60 -15.73 -35.60 -2.36
N ASP A 61 -15.04 -36.63 -1.87
CA ASP A 61 -13.69 -36.57 -1.30
C ASP A 61 -12.63 -36.28 -2.38
N ASP A 62 -12.80 -36.80 -3.61
CA ASP A 62 -11.99 -36.42 -4.77
C ASP A 62 -12.32 -34.99 -5.24
N SER A 63 -13.55 -34.48 -5.04
CA SER A 63 -13.90 -33.09 -5.40
C SER A 63 -13.48 -32.07 -4.33
N GLU A 64 -13.40 -32.46 -3.05
CA GLU A 64 -12.74 -31.67 -1.99
C GLU A 64 -11.21 -31.75 -2.12
N ASN A 65 -10.64 -32.91 -2.44
CA ASN A 65 -9.19 -33.06 -2.69
C ASN A 65 -8.74 -32.55 -4.06
N GLN A 66 -9.60 -32.42 -5.08
CA GLN A 66 -9.25 -31.80 -6.36
C GLN A 66 -9.26 -30.27 -6.33
N LEU A 67 -9.86 -29.64 -5.31
CA LEU A 67 -9.62 -28.21 -5.06
C LEU A 67 -8.29 -27.98 -4.30
N ASP A 68 -7.72 -29.03 -3.69
CA ASP A 68 -6.47 -29.00 -2.91
C ASP A 68 -5.30 -29.79 -3.58
N SER A 69 -5.45 -30.26 -4.82
CA SER A 69 -4.44 -31.02 -5.57
C SER A 69 -4.11 -30.45 -6.97
N GLU A 70 -4.41 -29.17 -7.22
CA GLU A 70 -3.74 -28.38 -8.28
C GLU A 70 -2.64 -27.45 -7.74
N THR A 71 -2.17 -27.68 -6.50
CA THR A 71 -0.92 -27.11 -5.96
C THR A 71 0.11 -28.20 -5.69
N SER A 72 0.47 -28.94 -6.73
CA SER A 72 1.72 -29.72 -6.78
C SER A 72 2.48 -29.27 -8.03
N GLY A 73 3.06 -28.06 -7.96
CA GLY A 73 3.77 -27.48 -9.11
C GLY A 73 4.52 -26.17 -8.88
N THR A 74 4.34 -25.45 -7.76
CA THR A 74 5.20 -24.30 -7.43
C THR A 74 5.42 -24.21 -5.92
N ASP A 75 6.68 -24.11 -5.51
CA ASP A 75 7.15 -23.81 -4.16
C ASP A 75 6.81 -22.33 -3.77
N GLN A 76 5.61 -21.84 -4.13
CA GLN A 76 5.21 -20.43 -4.04
C GLN A 76 4.30 -20.19 -2.84
N ALA A 77 4.79 -19.41 -1.87
CA ALA A 77 3.99 -18.91 -0.77
C ALA A 77 3.12 -17.74 -1.20
N VAL A 78 1.87 -17.69 -0.71
CA VAL A 78 0.98 -16.53 -0.83
C VAL A 78 1.02 -15.74 0.46
N LEU A 79 1.37 -14.46 0.37
CA LEU A 79 1.60 -13.57 1.50
C LEU A 79 0.66 -12.37 1.43
N TYR A 80 0.22 -11.89 2.59
CA TYR A 80 -0.55 -10.66 2.71
C TYR A 80 0.18 -9.68 3.62
N GLY A 81 -0.02 -8.39 3.40
CA GLY A 81 0.39 -7.35 4.33
C GLY A 81 -0.60 -6.20 4.31
N ILE A 82 -0.96 -5.72 5.50
CA ILE A 82 -1.92 -4.63 5.70
C ILE A 82 -1.17 -3.45 6.26
N ILE A 83 -1.28 -2.30 5.60
CA ILE A 83 -0.67 -1.06 6.06
C ILE A 83 -1.66 0.09 6.04
N PHE A 84 -1.73 0.78 7.16
CA PHE A 84 -2.48 2.01 7.33
C PHE A 84 -1.52 3.18 7.16
N ASP A 85 -1.81 4.03 6.17
CA ASP A 85 -1.20 5.35 6.03
C ASP A 85 -2.07 6.38 6.74
N ALA A 86 -1.63 6.83 7.92
CA ALA A 86 -2.29 7.89 8.66
C ALA A 86 -1.69 9.26 8.28
N GLY A 87 -2.06 9.71 7.08
CA GLY A 87 -1.70 11.01 6.54
C GLY A 87 -2.40 12.19 7.23
N SER A 88 -1.94 13.41 6.94
CA SER A 88 -2.48 14.63 7.55
C SER A 88 -3.90 14.98 7.11
N THR A 89 -4.28 14.63 5.87
CA THR A 89 -5.59 14.97 5.30
C THR A 89 -6.57 13.79 5.22
N GLY A 90 -6.10 12.57 5.49
CA GLY A 90 -6.90 11.36 5.45
C GLY A 90 -6.13 10.15 5.96
N THR A 91 -6.87 9.09 6.28
CA THR A 91 -6.30 7.79 6.66
C THR A 91 -6.65 6.76 5.60
N ARG A 92 -5.68 5.96 5.18
CA ARG A 92 -5.81 5.00 4.08
C ARG A 92 -5.42 3.62 4.57
N ILE A 93 -6.06 2.59 4.03
CA ILE A 93 -5.65 1.21 4.18
C ILE A 93 -5.21 0.67 2.82
N HIS A 94 -4.06 0.01 2.82
CA HIS A 94 -3.57 -0.78 1.70
C HIS A 94 -3.44 -2.23 2.15
N ILE A 95 -4.02 -3.14 1.37
CA ILE A 95 -3.92 -4.58 1.58
C ILE A 95 -3.23 -5.15 0.35
N PHE A 96 -2.01 -5.62 0.52
CA PHE A 96 -1.19 -6.15 -0.55
C PHE A 96 -1.16 -7.67 -0.50
N GLN A 97 -1.36 -8.31 -1.64
CA GLN A 97 -1.24 -9.74 -1.82
C GLN A 97 -0.03 -10.04 -2.71
N PHE A 98 0.87 -10.89 -2.24
CA PHE A 98 2.09 -11.30 -2.93
C PHE A 98 2.13 -12.80 -3.16
N THR A 99 2.83 -13.20 -4.22
CA THR A 99 3.39 -14.56 -4.38
C THR A 99 4.90 -14.47 -4.21
N GLN A 100 5.50 -15.44 -3.53
CA GLN A 100 6.94 -15.49 -3.34
C GLN A 100 7.46 -16.93 -3.50
N LYS A 101 8.46 -17.11 -4.37
CA LYS A 101 9.30 -18.31 -4.40
C LYS A 101 10.43 -18.18 -3.37
N PRO A 102 11.02 -19.29 -2.89
CA PRO A 102 12.09 -19.22 -1.90
C PRO A 102 13.27 -18.42 -2.45
N LYS A 103 13.78 -17.47 -1.66
CA LYS A 103 14.90 -16.58 -2.00
C LYS A 103 14.65 -15.62 -3.18
N GLU A 104 13.44 -15.52 -3.71
CA GLU A 104 13.07 -14.53 -4.72
C GLU A 104 12.36 -13.32 -4.10
N VAL A 105 12.39 -12.18 -4.80
CA VAL A 105 11.66 -10.97 -4.41
C VAL A 105 10.15 -11.26 -4.49
N PRO A 106 9.34 -10.86 -3.48
CA PRO A 106 7.89 -11.01 -3.56
C PRO A 106 7.33 -10.33 -4.80
N ARG A 107 6.52 -11.05 -5.58
CA ARG A 107 5.79 -10.50 -6.71
C ARG A 107 4.41 -10.07 -6.25
N LEU A 108 4.08 -8.80 -6.43
CA LEU A 108 2.74 -8.27 -6.15
C LEU A 108 1.72 -8.86 -7.13
N ILE A 109 0.64 -9.43 -6.60
CA ILE A 109 -0.47 -10.01 -7.36
C ILE A 109 -1.62 -9.01 -7.43
N HIS A 110 -1.99 -8.48 -6.25
CA HIS A 110 -3.16 -7.65 -6.09
C HIS A 110 -2.94 -6.65 -4.95
N ALA A 111 -3.57 -5.48 -5.06
CA ALA A 111 -3.64 -4.51 -3.99
C ALA A 111 -5.06 -3.98 -3.87
N THR A 112 -5.58 -3.96 -2.65
CA THR A 112 -6.83 -3.28 -2.30
C THR A 112 -6.52 -1.98 -1.59
N PHE A 113 -7.26 -0.93 -1.92
CA PHE A 113 -7.08 0.41 -1.38
C PHE A 113 -8.42 0.99 -0.92
N ARG A 114 -8.45 1.61 0.27
CA ARG A 114 -9.57 2.45 0.71
C ARG A 114 -9.05 3.62 1.54
N ALA A 115 -9.70 4.77 1.40
CA ALA A 115 -9.36 6.00 2.11
C ALA A 115 -10.59 6.58 2.84
N ILE A 116 -10.34 7.26 3.96
CA ILE A 116 -11.32 8.05 4.70
C ILE A 116 -10.75 9.44 5.03
N LYS A 117 -11.65 10.39 5.27
CA LYS A 117 -11.34 11.75 5.74
C LYS A 117 -12.20 12.07 6.97
N PRO A 118 -11.74 12.95 7.89
CA PRO A 118 -10.41 13.57 7.94
C PRO A 118 -9.31 12.59 8.38
N GLY A 119 -8.05 13.03 8.36
CA GLY A 119 -6.91 12.25 8.85
C GLY A 119 -6.88 12.10 10.37
N LEU A 120 -6.00 11.21 10.87
CA LEU A 120 -5.94 10.85 12.29
C LEU A 120 -5.61 12.05 13.20
N SER A 121 -4.79 13.00 12.75
CA SER A 121 -4.43 14.20 13.52
C SER A 121 -5.62 15.09 13.85
N ALA A 122 -6.70 15.03 13.07
CA ALA A 122 -7.92 15.79 13.31
C ALA A 122 -8.71 15.32 14.54
N TYR A 123 -8.28 14.23 15.20
CA TYR A 123 -8.90 13.70 16.41
C TYR A 123 -8.02 13.92 17.65
N ALA A 124 -6.98 14.78 17.57
CA ALA A 124 -6.04 15.02 18.65
C ALA A 124 -6.67 15.51 19.96
N ASP A 125 -7.83 16.18 19.87
CA ASP A 125 -8.59 16.67 21.03
C ASP A 125 -9.73 15.73 21.47
N ASP A 126 -10.06 14.73 20.66
CA ASP A 126 -11.14 13.76 20.94
C ASP A 126 -10.76 12.40 20.31
N VAL A 127 -9.88 11.69 21.02
CA VAL A 127 -9.22 10.48 20.54
C VAL A 127 -10.21 9.35 20.26
N ASP A 128 -11.30 9.25 21.03
CA ASP A 128 -12.29 8.17 20.87
C ASP A 128 -13.04 8.27 19.54
N LYS A 129 -13.24 9.47 19.01
CA LYS A 129 -13.83 9.66 17.66
C LYS A 129 -12.98 9.08 16.52
N SER A 130 -11.68 8.83 16.74
CA SER A 130 -10.84 8.18 15.73
C SER A 130 -11.18 6.70 15.53
N ALA A 131 -11.78 6.03 16.53
CA ALA A 131 -11.95 4.59 16.54
C ALA A 131 -12.86 4.07 15.43
N GLN A 132 -13.94 4.79 15.11
CA GLN A 132 -14.89 4.36 14.07
C GLN A 132 -14.20 4.23 12.72
N GLY A 133 -13.46 5.27 12.30
CA GLY A 133 -12.77 5.27 11.02
C GLY A 133 -11.71 4.17 10.90
N ILE A 134 -10.96 3.90 11.98
CA ILE A 134 -9.98 2.81 12.00
C ILE A 134 -10.68 1.45 11.88
N ASN A 135 -11.80 1.25 12.57
CA ASN A 135 -12.58 0.02 12.49
C ASN A 135 -13.22 -0.19 11.10
N ASP A 136 -13.71 0.87 10.46
CA ASP A 136 -14.26 0.80 9.10
C ASP A 136 -13.22 0.35 8.08
N LEU A 137 -11.99 0.85 8.19
CA LEU A 137 -10.87 0.42 7.35
C LEU A 137 -10.45 -1.03 7.69
N LEU A 138 -10.40 -1.39 8.97
CA LEU A 138 -10.06 -2.74 9.42
C LEU A 138 -11.07 -3.79 8.94
N ALA A 139 -12.35 -3.41 8.80
CA ALA A 139 -13.38 -4.27 8.22
C ALA A 139 -13.03 -4.70 6.78
N VAL A 140 -12.50 -3.79 5.96
CA VAL A 140 -12.04 -4.10 4.59
C VAL A 140 -10.95 -5.16 4.60
N ALA A 141 -9.99 -5.06 5.53
CA ALA A 141 -8.95 -6.09 5.65
C ALA A 141 -9.52 -7.47 6.00
N LYS A 142 -10.54 -7.53 6.86
CA LYS A 142 -11.22 -8.79 7.23
C LYS A 142 -12.00 -9.40 6.06
N GLU A 143 -12.50 -8.57 5.14
CA GLU A 143 -13.19 -9.02 3.92
C GLU A 143 -12.21 -9.55 2.87
N VAL A 144 -11.05 -8.90 2.71
CA VAL A 144 -10.07 -9.23 1.66
C VAL A 144 -9.16 -10.40 2.04
N VAL A 145 -8.67 -10.44 3.28
CA VAL A 145 -7.68 -11.45 3.70
C VAL A 145 -8.39 -12.73 4.14
N PRO A 146 -8.03 -13.91 3.62
CA PRO A 146 -8.60 -15.18 4.07
C PRO A 146 -8.37 -15.42 5.57
N LYS A 147 -9.41 -15.88 6.29
CA LYS A 147 -9.37 -16.12 7.76
C LYS A 147 -8.17 -16.95 8.23
N LYS A 148 -7.78 -17.96 7.44
CA LYS A 148 -6.64 -18.84 7.74
C LYS A 148 -5.28 -18.11 7.78
N LEU A 149 -5.18 -16.94 7.14
CA LEU A 149 -3.97 -16.13 7.05
C LEU A 149 -3.97 -14.93 7.99
N TRP A 150 -5.05 -14.67 8.75
CA TRP A 150 -5.14 -13.48 9.62
C TRP A 150 -3.97 -13.42 10.61
N LYS A 151 -3.70 -14.52 11.33
CA LYS A 151 -2.62 -14.59 12.33
C LYS A 151 -1.20 -14.44 11.78
N SER A 152 -1.01 -14.59 10.48
CA SER A 152 0.28 -14.44 9.80
C SER A 152 0.36 -13.20 8.91
N THR A 153 -0.68 -12.36 8.90
CA THR A 153 -0.73 -11.15 8.08
C THR A 153 -0.37 -9.95 8.96
N PRO A 154 0.78 -9.30 8.75
CA PRO A 154 1.15 -8.10 9.49
C PRO A 154 0.14 -6.98 9.26
N LEU A 155 -0.32 -6.37 10.36
CA LEU A 155 -1.16 -5.18 10.39
C LEU A 155 -0.35 -4.03 11.00
N VAL A 156 -0.01 -3.06 10.15
CA VAL A 156 0.90 -1.95 10.46
C VAL A 156 0.16 -0.63 10.29
N LEU A 157 0.39 0.33 11.18
CA LEU A 157 -0.01 1.73 10.98
C LEU A 157 1.22 2.62 11.10
N LYS A 158 1.40 3.49 10.10
CA LYS A 158 2.40 4.54 10.16
C LYS A 158 1.74 5.89 9.93
N ALA A 159 1.91 6.77 10.91
CA ALA A 159 1.44 8.13 10.82
C ALA A 159 2.54 9.05 10.29
N THR A 160 2.21 9.97 9.40
CA THR A 160 3.21 10.81 8.72
C THR A 160 3.29 12.21 9.33
N ALA A 161 3.47 13.25 8.52
CA ALA A 161 3.67 14.63 8.99
C ALA A 161 2.52 15.16 9.86
N GLY A 162 1.29 14.71 9.62
CA GLY A 162 0.12 15.16 10.38
C GLY A 162 0.26 14.94 11.88
N LEU A 163 0.78 13.79 12.31
CA LEU A 163 1.01 13.50 13.73
C LEU A 163 2.36 14.05 14.21
N ARG A 164 3.39 14.15 13.34
CA ARG A 164 4.69 14.77 13.69
C ARG A 164 4.54 16.24 14.13
N LEU A 165 3.55 16.94 13.58
CA LEU A 165 3.28 18.34 13.88
C LEU A 165 2.39 18.56 15.11
N LEU A 166 1.92 17.50 15.77
CA LEU A 166 1.13 17.60 17.01
C LEU A 166 2.05 17.62 18.24
N PRO A 167 1.57 18.15 19.38
CA PRO A 167 2.21 17.90 20.67
C PRO A 167 2.35 16.40 20.93
N GLU A 168 3.53 15.98 21.39
CA GLU A 168 3.91 14.56 21.58
C GLU A 168 2.86 13.78 22.37
N GLU A 169 2.34 14.35 23.46
CA GLU A 169 1.31 13.73 24.29
C GLU A 169 0.02 13.42 23.49
N LYS A 170 -0.43 14.34 22.64
CA LYS A 170 -1.64 14.16 21.82
C LYS A 170 -1.40 13.10 20.74
N ALA A 171 -0.24 13.14 20.11
CA ALA A 171 0.15 12.13 19.12
C ALA A 171 0.21 10.73 19.77
N GLN A 172 0.81 10.60 20.96
CA GLN A 172 0.93 9.33 21.66
C GLN A 172 -0.44 8.76 22.05
N LYS A 173 -1.35 9.58 22.58
CA LYS A 173 -2.72 9.15 22.91
C LYS A 173 -3.48 8.60 21.69
N LEU A 174 -3.32 9.22 20.52
CA LEU A 174 -3.90 8.71 19.27
C LEU A 174 -3.30 7.35 18.87
N LEU A 175 -1.97 7.21 18.95
CA LEU A 175 -1.30 5.94 18.63
C LEU A 175 -1.69 4.83 19.59
N ASP A 176 -1.83 5.13 20.88
CA ASP A 176 -2.24 4.14 21.88
C ASP A 176 -3.67 3.65 21.65
N LYS A 177 -4.58 4.55 21.24
CA LYS A 177 -5.93 4.16 20.82
C LYS A 177 -5.91 3.21 19.61
N VAL A 178 -5.08 3.50 18.61
CA VAL A 178 -4.91 2.61 17.45
C VAL A 178 -4.32 1.27 17.87
N LYS A 179 -3.28 1.26 18.72
CA LYS A 179 -2.65 0.03 19.25
C LYS A 179 -3.68 -0.85 19.92
N GLN A 180 -4.55 -0.28 20.77
CA GLN A 180 -5.62 -1.03 21.42
C GLN A 180 -6.53 -1.71 20.38
N ILE A 181 -7.03 -0.97 19.38
CA ILE A 181 -7.89 -1.52 18.32
C ILE A 181 -7.17 -2.62 17.53
N PHE A 182 -5.89 -2.43 17.24
CA PHE A 182 -5.09 -3.39 16.48
C PHE A 182 -4.82 -4.68 17.27
N GLN A 183 -4.56 -4.58 18.58
CA GLN A 183 -4.39 -5.72 19.49
C GLN A 183 -5.66 -6.54 19.67
N GLU A 184 -6.84 -5.90 19.59
CA GLU A 184 -8.15 -6.59 19.60
C GLU A 184 -8.48 -7.24 18.24
N SER A 185 -7.71 -6.95 17.19
CA SER A 185 -7.91 -7.51 15.85
C SER A 185 -7.31 -8.94 15.73
N PRO A 186 -7.77 -9.75 14.76
CA PRO A 186 -7.23 -11.10 14.56
C PRO A 186 -5.91 -11.13 13.79
N PHE A 187 -5.39 -9.97 13.38
CA PHE A 187 -4.19 -9.85 12.56
C PHE A 187 -2.91 -9.85 13.39
N PHE A 188 -1.77 -10.08 12.73
CA PHE A 188 -0.49 -10.07 13.40
C PHE A 188 -0.01 -8.63 13.67
N VAL A 189 0.18 -8.28 14.94
CA VAL A 189 0.61 -6.94 15.38
C VAL A 189 1.75 -7.07 16.38
N ARG A 190 2.74 -6.18 16.28
CA ARG A 190 3.81 -5.99 17.28
C ARG A 190 3.76 -4.57 17.84
N ASP A 191 4.42 -4.35 18.97
CA ASP A 191 4.43 -3.05 19.66
C ASP A 191 4.92 -1.89 18.78
N ASN A 192 5.88 -2.15 17.89
CA ASN A 192 6.45 -1.15 16.97
C ASN A 192 5.72 -1.01 15.63
N PHE A 193 4.61 -1.73 15.42
CA PHE A 193 3.85 -1.70 14.16
C PHE A 193 2.90 -0.50 14.08
N VAL A 194 2.56 0.13 15.20
CA VAL A 194 1.81 1.38 15.26
C VAL A 194 2.76 2.47 15.76
N SER A 195 3.23 3.32 14.85
CA SER A 195 4.16 4.40 15.20
C SER A 195 4.05 5.58 14.25
N ILE A 196 4.73 6.68 14.59
CA ILE A 196 5.02 7.75 13.65
C ILE A 196 6.15 7.28 12.73
N MET A 197 6.07 7.63 11.45
CA MET A 197 7.10 7.41 10.43
C MET A 197 8.03 8.60 10.39
N ASP A 198 9.34 8.33 10.38
CA ASP A 198 10.30 9.36 10.06
C ASP A 198 10.20 9.77 8.58
N GLY A 199 10.54 11.02 8.27
CA GLY A 199 10.51 11.52 6.89
C GLY A 199 11.47 10.78 5.97
N THR A 200 12.58 10.28 6.51
CA THR A 200 13.56 9.45 5.82
C THR A 200 12.95 8.09 5.44
N ASP A 201 12.29 7.44 6.38
CA ASP A 201 11.63 6.15 6.13
C ASP A 201 10.49 6.28 5.11
N GLU A 202 9.73 7.37 5.17
CA GLU A 202 8.68 7.72 4.22
C GLU A 202 9.25 7.86 2.80
N GLY A 203 10.32 8.66 2.64
CA GLY A 203 10.96 8.88 1.35
C GLY A 203 11.62 7.62 0.76
N ILE A 204 12.34 6.83 1.58
CA ILE A 204 12.93 5.55 1.14
C ILE A 204 11.82 4.59 0.71
N SER A 205 10.77 4.44 1.52
CA SER A 205 9.68 3.51 1.24
C SER A 205 8.91 3.87 -0.04
N ALA A 206 8.69 5.16 -0.31
CA ALA A 206 8.07 5.58 -1.55
C ALA A 206 9.04 5.49 -2.76
N TRP A 207 10.34 5.72 -2.58
CA TRP A 207 11.32 5.46 -3.64
C TRP A 207 11.39 3.98 -4.04
N ILE A 208 11.36 3.08 -3.05
CA ILE A 208 11.24 1.63 -3.27
C ILE A 208 9.95 1.34 -4.03
N THR A 209 8.81 1.92 -3.61
CA THR A 209 7.52 1.69 -4.28
C THR A 209 7.57 2.03 -5.77
N VAL A 210 8.05 3.23 -6.12
CA VAL A 210 8.14 3.67 -7.52
C VAL A 210 9.05 2.75 -8.34
N ASN A 211 10.22 2.39 -7.81
CA ASN A 211 11.19 1.58 -8.53
C ASN A 211 10.82 0.08 -8.55
N PHE A 212 10.09 -0.40 -7.54
CA PHE A 212 9.52 -1.75 -7.53
C PHE A 212 8.43 -1.87 -8.61
N LEU A 213 7.47 -0.95 -8.63
CA LEU A 213 6.37 -0.95 -9.59
C LEU A 213 6.85 -0.72 -11.03
N SER A 214 7.90 0.08 -11.22
CA SER A 214 8.51 0.31 -12.53
C SER A 214 9.44 -0.83 -12.99
N GLY A 215 9.72 -1.79 -12.10
CA GLY A 215 10.63 -2.92 -12.37
C GLY A 215 12.10 -2.50 -12.53
N ASN A 216 12.51 -1.45 -11.83
CA ASN A 216 13.87 -0.90 -11.88
C ASN A 216 14.79 -1.52 -10.82
N LEU A 217 14.27 -1.92 -9.66
CA LEU A 217 15.10 -2.38 -8.52
C LEU A 217 15.91 -3.66 -8.79
N ASN A 218 15.50 -4.50 -9.73
CA ASN A 218 16.11 -5.81 -10.00
C ASN A 218 16.73 -5.93 -11.39
N SER A 219 16.97 -4.81 -12.09
CA SER A 219 17.50 -4.83 -13.45
C SER A 219 18.80 -4.04 -13.55
N PRO A 220 19.97 -4.71 -13.70
CA PRO A 220 21.25 -4.03 -13.88
C PRO A 220 21.30 -3.09 -15.10
N LYS A 221 20.37 -3.28 -16.04
CA LYS A 221 20.24 -2.50 -17.28
C LYS A 221 19.33 -1.28 -17.14
N LYS A 222 18.48 -1.20 -16.10
CA LYS A 222 17.55 -0.09 -15.91
C LYS A 222 18.05 0.81 -14.80
N ARG A 223 18.15 2.11 -15.10
CA ARG A 223 18.46 3.12 -14.10
C ARG A 223 17.23 3.33 -13.22
N CYS A 224 17.41 3.34 -11.91
CA CYS A 224 16.34 3.76 -11.01
C CYS A 224 15.98 5.23 -11.25
N VAL A 225 14.71 5.53 -11.07
CA VAL A 225 14.16 6.88 -11.17
C VAL A 225 14.13 7.54 -9.79
N GLY A 226 14.15 8.87 -9.77
CA GLY A 226 13.85 9.65 -8.60
C GLY A 226 12.36 9.70 -8.30
N MET A 227 12.03 10.13 -7.09
CA MET A 227 10.66 10.32 -6.63
C MET A 227 10.51 11.68 -5.94
N LEU A 228 9.31 12.26 -6.10
CA LEU A 228 8.83 13.42 -5.38
C LEU A 228 7.43 13.12 -4.82
N ASP A 229 7.27 13.26 -3.51
CA ASP A 229 5.99 13.11 -2.82
C ASP A 229 5.62 14.44 -2.15
N LEU A 230 4.58 15.13 -2.65
CA LEU A 230 4.03 16.30 -1.97
C LEU A 230 2.84 15.87 -1.13
N GLY A 231 3.09 15.54 0.13
CA GLY A 231 2.07 15.28 1.11
C GLY A 231 1.40 16.55 1.63
N GLY A 232 0.46 16.40 2.58
CA GLY A 232 -0.22 17.55 3.17
C GLY A 232 0.64 18.30 4.19
N GLY A 233 1.51 17.62 4.94
CA GLY A 233 2.33 18.22 5.98
C GLY A 233 3.84 18.21 5.74
N SER A 234 4.32 17.47 4.75
CA SER A 234 5.72 17.45 4.33
C SER A 234 5.84 17.15 2.84
N THR A 235 7.02 17.35 2.30
CA THR A 235 7.38 16.91 0.94
C THR A 235 8.69 16.14 1.00
N GLN A 236 8.81 15.09 0.18
CA GLN A 236 9.98 14.22 0.12
C GLN A 236 10.56 14.20 -1.29
N ILE A 237 11.89 14.13 -1.34
CA ILE A 237 12.68 13.86 -2.55
C ILE A 237 13.62 12.70 -2.26
N ALA A 238 13.67 11.72 -3.15
CA ALA A 238 14.64 10.63 -3.07
C ALA A 238 15.09 10.14 -4.45
N PHE A 239 16.38 9.86 -4.60
CA PHE A 239 16.97 9.33 -5.84
C PHE A 239 18.33 8.68 -5.58
N LEU A 240 18.85 7.93 -6.55
CA LEU A 240 20.24 7.45 -6.52
C LEU A 240 21.18 8.54 -7.06
N PRO A 241 22.04 9.14 -6.23
CA PRO A 241 23.01 10.13 -6.67
C PRO A 241 24.16 9.44 -7.42
N SER A 242 24.94 10.24 -8.13
CA SER A 242 26.18 9.82 -8.76
C SER A 242 27.21 9.37 -7.71
N PRO A 243 28.13 8.44 -8.04
CA PRO A 243 29.15 7.97 -7.11
C PRO A 243 30.02 9.07 -6.49
N GLU A 244 30.16 10.21 -7.17
CA GLU A 244 30.93 11.35 -6.66
C GLU A 244 30.23 12.07 -5.51
N VAL A 245 28.90 12.15 -5.54
CA VAL A 245 28.09 12.79 -4.49
C VAL A 245 27.74 11.82 -3.37
N THR A 246 27.59 10.52 -3.68
CA THR A 246 27.45 9.44 -2.68
C THR A 246 28.51 9.50 -1.57
N ARG A 247 29.74 9.93 -1.89
CA ARG A 247 30.84 10.06 -0.92
C ARG A 247 30.62 11.15 0.14
N LYS A 248 29.67 12.07 -0.05
CA LYS A 248 29.46 13.23 0.84
C LYS A 248 28.34 13.03 1.86
N ASN A 249 27.32 12.20 1.58
CA ASN A 249 26.22 11.90 2.49
C ASN A 249 25.61 10.52 2.18
N PRO A 250 26.23 9.42 2.64
CA PRO A 250 25.69 8.10 2.41
C PRO A 250 24.52 7.84 3.37
N PHE A 251 23.29 7.76 2.85
CA PHE A 251 22.23 6.98 3.50
C PHE A 251 22.30 5.55 2.95
N PRO A 252 22.95 4.62 3.66
CA PRO A 252 23.00 3.22 3.23
C PRO A 252 21.62 2.62 3.37
N PHE A 253 21.08 2.13 2.26
CA PHE A 253 19.88 1.31 2.25
C PHE A 253 20.24 -0.09 1.77
N SER A 254 19.94 -1.09 2.59
CA SER A 254 20.06 -2.49 2.23
C SER A 254 18.81 -3.22 2.72
N GLN A 255 18.23 -4.02 1.84
CA GLN A 255 17.13 -4.92 2.14
C GLN A 255 17.48 -6.25 1.50
N LYS A 256 16.99 -7.38 2.03
CA LYS A 256 17.39 -8.73 1.61
C LYS A 256 17.39 -8.98 0.09
N TYR A 257 16.54 -8.27 -0.65
CA TYR A 257 16.37 -8.40 -2.10
C TYR A 257 16.98 -7.26 -2.91
N PHE A 258 17.51 -6.22 -2.26
CA PHE A 258 18.04 -5.03 -2.91
C PHE A 258 19.50 -4.83 -2.49
N GLU A 259 20.38 -4.69 -3.48
CA GLU A 259 21.79 -4.40 -3.23
C GLU A 259 21.93 -3.11 -2.42
N LEU A 260 23.03 -3.02 -1.65
CA LEU A 260 23.35 -1.82 -0.89
C LEU A 260 23.40 -0.62 -1.83
N ALA A 261 22.45 0.29 -1.66
CA ALA A 261 22.37 1.54 -2.41
C ALA A 261 22.59 2.71 -1.46
N PHE A 262 23.21 3.76 -1.97
CA PHE A 262 23.26 5.04 -1.29
C PHE A 262 22.23 5.94 -1.94
N ILE A 263 21.26 6.37 -1.15
CA ILE A 263 20.12 7.16 -1.62
C ILE A 263 20.33 8.60 -1.17
N TYR A 264 20.22 9.56 -2.08
CA TYR A 264 20.00 10.94 -1.69
C TYR A 264 18.56 11.04 -1.21
N LEU A 265 18.35 11.57 -0.01
CA LEU A 265 17.04 11.79 0.53
C LEU A 265 16.97 13.14 1.24
N SER A 266 15.84 13.83 1.07
CA SER A 266 15.45 14.92 1.94
C SER A 266 13.95 14.89 2.19
N SER A 267 13.56 15.17 3.43
CA SER A 267 12.17 15.32 3.86
C SER A 267 12.01 16.68 4.51
N TYR A 268 11.14 17.52 3.94
CA TYR A 268 10.92 18.88 4.42
C TYR A 268 9.58 18.96 5.16
N LEU A 269 9.64 18.82 6.49
CA LEU A 269 8.48 18.96 7.36
C LEU A 269 7.97 20.41 7.35
N GLY A 270 6.65 20.59 7.29
CA GLY A 270 6.01 21.91 7.16
C GLY A 270 5.88 22.40 5.71
N LEU A 271 6.58 21.77 4.75
CA LEU A 271 6.51 22.13 3.32
C LEU A 271 5.57 21.23 2.51
N GLY A 272 4.69 20.48 3.15
CA GLY A 272 3.55 19.85 2.48
C GLY A 272 2.50 20.89 2.07
N LEU A 273 1.63 20.56 1.12
CA LEU A 273 0.74 21.57 0.50
C LEU A 273 -0.15 22.29 1.52
N MET A 274 -0.77 21.56 2.46
CA MET A 274 -1.67 22.17 3.44
C MET A 274 -0.90 23.00 4.48
N SER A 275 0.27 22.52 4.93
CA SER A 275 1.13 23.27 5.84
C SER A 275 1.70 24.53 5.19
N ALA A 276 2.09 24.45 3.91
CA ALA A 276 2.54 25.59 3.13
C ALA A 276 1.41 26.63 2.98
N ARG A 277 0.18 26.22 2.65
CA ARG A 277 -0.98 27.13 2.62
C ARG A 277 -1.14 27.86 3.95
N LEU A 278 -1.13 27.13 5.07
CA LEU A 278 -1.28 27.72 6.40
C LEU A 278 -0.16 28.74 6.69
N GLU A 279 1.08 28.42 6.33
CA GLU A 279 2.22 29.32 6.52
C GLU A 279 2.15 30.55 5.61
N ILE A 280 1.77 30.40 4.33
CA ILE A 280 1.57 31.52 3.38
C ILE A 280 0.46 32.47 3.85
N LEU A 281 -0.51 31.94 4.60
CA LEU A 281 -1.59 32.71 5.23
C LEU A 281 -1.16 33.39 6.54
N GLY A 282 0.02 33.08 7.07
CA GLY A 282 0.50 33.56 8.38
C GLY A 282 -0.10 32.81 9.58
N GLY A 283 -0.71 31.65 9.37
CA GLY A 283 -1.27 30.81 10.42
C GLY A 283 -0.24 29.90 11.10
N VAL A 284 -0.63 29.32 12.24
CA VAL A 284 0.19 28.38 13.02
C VAL A 284 -0.53 27.05 13.18
N ASN A 285 0.16 25.95 12.90
CA ASN A 285 -0.46 24.62 12.92
C ASN A 285 -1.04 24.26 14.30
N GLY A 286 -2.28 23.75 14.30
CA GLY A 286 -2.98 23.36 15.53
C GLY A 286 -3.40 24.51 16.44
N GLN A 287 -3.28 25.77 15.99
CA GLN A 287 -3.71 26.95 16.73
C GLN A 287 -4.92 27.59 16.06
N ALA A 288 -6.04 27.66 16.78
CA ALA A 288 -7.20 28.41 16.33
C ALA A 288 -6.92 29.92 16.37
N LEU A 289 -7.54 30.66 15.46
CA LEU A 289 -7.49 32.10 15.44
C LEU A 289 -8.15 32.69 16.69
N LYS A 290 -7.61 33.82 17.17
CA LYS A 290 -8.29 34.60 18.22
C LYS A 290 -9.58 35.19 17.66
N GLU A 291 -10.50 35.54 18.56
CA GLU A 291 -11.76 36.16 18.16
C GLU A 291 -11.51 37.44 17.35
N GLY A 292 -12.11 37.53 16.15
CA GLY A 292 -11.95 38.65 15.23
C GLY A 292 -10.71 38.62 14.34
N GLU A 293 -9.78 37.68 14.54
CA GLU A 293 -8.59 37.51 13.71
C GLU A 293 -8.94 36.89 12.35
N VAL A 294 -8.24 37.34 11.30
CA VAL A 294 -8.43 36.94 9.91
C VAL A 294 -7.06 36.81 9.27
N LEU A 295 -6.80 35.68 8.63
CA LEU A 295 -5.57 35.47 7.89
C LEU A 295 -5.65 36.16 6.52
N THR A 296 -4.57 36.82 6.12
CA THR A 296 -4.52 37.58 4.87
C THR A 296 -3.36 37.11 4.01
N SER A 297 -3.56 37.04 2.70
CA SER A 297 -2.47 36.67 1.78
C SER A 297 -2.51 37.48 0.49
N PRO A 298 -1.34 37.87 -0.05
CA PRO A 298 -1.23 38.46 -1.39
C PRO A 298 -1.50 37.44 -2.51
N CYS A 299 -1.69 36.16 -2.19
CA CYS A 299 -2.05 35.12 -3.16
C CYS A 299 -3.56 35.02 -3.47
N PHE A 300 -4.40 35.84 -2.83
CA PHE A 300 -5.80 35.97 -3.21
C PHE A 300 -6.11 37.36 -3.77
N SER A 301 -7.12 37.44 -4.64
CA SER A 301 -7.66 38.71 -5.13
C SER A 301 -8.06 39.61 -3.94
N PRO A 302 -7.78 40.94 -3.98
CA PRO A 302 -8.04 41.85 -2.85
C PRO A 302 -9.48 41.82 -2.30
N ASP A 303 -10.46 41.52 -3.16
CA ASP A 303 -11.88 41.46 -2.78
C ASP A 303 -12.32 40.07 -2.29
N PHE A 304 -11.42 39.07 -2.32
CA PHE A 304 -11.70 37.73 -1.85
C PHE A 304 -11.86 37.69 -0.33
N GLN A 305 -12.93 37.05 0.13
CA GLN A 305 -13.15 36.67 1.52
C GLN A 305 -13.74 35.26 1.54
N GLY A 306 -13.27 34.43 2.44
CA GLY A 306 -13.76 33.06 2.55
C GLY A 306 -13.41 32.42 3.89
N GLU A 307 -13.81 31.17 4.01
CA GLU A 307 -13.46 30.32 5.13
C GLU A 307 -12.79 29.05 4.61
N TRP A 308 -11.80 28.56 5.34
CA TRP A 308 -11.07 27.35 5.01
C TRP A 308 -10.95 26.46 6.24
N GLU A 309 -11.42 25.22 6.15
CA GLU A 309 -11.24 24.23 7.20
C GLU A 309 -9.91 23.49 7.01
N HIS A 310 -9.06 23.51 8.04
CA HIS A 310 -7.86 22.69 8.10
C HIS A 310 -7.68 22.09 9.48
N ALA A 311 -7.49 20.77 9.55
CA ALA A 311 -7.35 20.02 10.80
C ALA A 311 -8.53 20.28 11.80
N LYS A 312 -9.76 20.40 11.28
CA LYS A 312 -10.99 20.77 12.02
C LYS A 312 -10.98 22.16 12.66
N ILE A 313 -10.04 23.03 12.24
CA ILE A 313 -10.02 24.44 12.60
C ILE A 313 -10.53 25.23 11.40
N MET A 314 -11.54 26.07 11.62
CA MET A 314 -12.07 27.00 10.62
C MET A 314 -11.27 28.30 10.64
N TYR A 315 -10.60 28.61 9.53
CA TYR A 315 -9.85 29.85 9.34
C TYR A 315 -10.64 30.82 8.47
N LYS A 316 -10.80 32.07 8.95
CA LYS A 316 -11.28 33.17 8.11
C LYS A 316 -10.11 33.71 7.31
N ILE A 317 -10.27 33.79 5.99
CA ILE A 317 -9.20 34.17 5.05
C ILE A 317 -9.64 35.31 4.14
N LYS A 318 -8.71 36.23 3.82
CA LYS A 318 -8.97 37.36 2.90
C LYS A 318 -7.77 37.66 2.00
N GLY A 319 -8.05 38.28 0.86
CA GLY A 319 -7.00 38.82 -0.01
C GLY A 319 -6.35 40.10 0.52
N GLN A 320 -5.11 40.31 0.09
CA GLN A 320 -4.32 41.49 0.44
C GLN A 320 -3.94 42.26 -0.81
N LYS A 321 -4.21 43.57 -0.83
CA LYS A 321 -3.79 44.46 -1.93
C LYS A 321 -2.28 44.67 -1.90
N ALA A 322 -1.57 44.18 -2.91
CA ALA A 322 -0.11 44.24 -3.01
C ALA A 322 0.43 45.27 -4.02
N GLY A 323 -0.44 45.98 -4.75
CA GLY A 323 -0.05 47.02 -5.71
C GLY A 323 0.68 46.50 -6.97
N LYS A 324 0.62 45.19 -7.22
CA LYS A 324 1.17 44.48 -8.37
C LYS A 324 0.21 43.35 -8.77
N PRO A 325 0.37 42.72 -9.95
CA PRO A 325 -0.53 41.65 -10.35
C PRO A 325 -0.40 40.45 -9.39
N LEU A 326 -1.49 39.67 -9.31
CA LEU A 326 -1.67 38.66 -8.27
C LEU A 326 -0.57 37.60 -8.25
N PHE A 327 -0.12 37.17 -9.43
CA PHE A 327 0.96 36.17 -9.55
C PHE A 327 2.26 36.68 -8.93
N GLU A 328 2.70 37.89 -9.28
CA GLU A 328 3.95 38.48 -8.79
C GLU A 328 3.91 38.71 -7.27
N ALA A 329 2.75 39.15 -6.76
CA ALA A 329 2.54 39.33 -5.32
C ALA A 329 2.62 38.00 -4.56
N CYS A 330 1.99 36.96 -5.10
CA CYS A 330 2.02 35.62 -4.53
C CYS A 330 3.41 34.99 -4.59
N PHE A 331 4.07 35.11 -5.75
CA PHE A 331 5.42 34.61 -5.99
C PHE A 331 6.42 35.18 -5.00
N GLU A 332 6.41 36.50 -4.79
CA GLU A 332 7.32 37.15 -3.83
C GLU A 332 7.10 36.67 -2.39
N GLU A 333 5.84 36.44 -1.99
CA GLU A 333 5.55 35.97 -0.63
C GLU A 333 6.00 34.52 -0.44
N ILE A 334 5.70 33.65 -1.40
CA ILE A 334 6.11 32.25 -1.37
C ILE A 334 7.64 32.12 -1.43
N ALA A 335 8.31 32.93 -2.25
CA ALA A 335 9.76 32.92 -2.37
C ALA A 335 10.44 33.25 -1.03
N LYS A 336 9.89 34.17 -0.23
CA LYS A 336 10.40 34.45 1.13
C LYS A 336 10.26 33.24 2.05
N ILE A 337 9.14 32.52 1.95
CA ILE A 337 8.85 31.34 2.78
C ILE A 337 9.78 30.18 2.42
N LEU A 338 10.04 29.94 1.14
CA LEU A 338 10.90 28.87 0.68
C LEU A 338 12.39 29.16 0.82
N ALA A 339 12.77 30.44 0.83
CA ALA A 339 14.17 30.87 0.94
C ALA A 339 14.88 30.16 2.10
N LYS A 340 15.94 29.42 1.76
CA LYS A 340 16.81 28.66 2.71
C LYS A 340 16.10 27.52 3.47
N LYS A 341 14.88 27.14 3.12
CA LYS A 341 14.19 25.99 3.72
C LYS A 341 14.40 24.67 2.99
N VAL A 342 14.81 24.74 1.72
CA VAL A 342 15.10 23.55 0.91
C VAL A 342 16.56 23.50 0.50
N HIS A 343 17.05 22.29 0.28
CA HIS A 343 18.41 22.06 -0.19
C HIS A 343 18.41 21.92 -1.70
N ARG A 344 18.97 22.91 -2.40
CA ARG A 344 19.17 22.86 -3.84
C ARG A 344 20.21 21.78 -4.18
N THR A 345 19.87 20.89 -5.12
CA THR A 345 20.78 19.86 -5.62
C THR A 345 20.84 19.87 -7.14
N GLU A 346 22.04 20.00 -7.71
CA GLU A 346 22.23 20.13 -9.17
C GLU A 346 22.10 18.79 -9.91
N GLU A 347 22.13 17.64 -9.22
CA GLU A 347 22.03 16.32 -9.85
C GLU A 347 20.63 15.99 -10.36
N VAL A 348 19.61 16.66 -9.82
CA VAL A 348 18.21 16.37 -10.16
C VAL A 348 17.91 16.64 -11.63
N LYS A 349 18.69 17.49 -12.29
CA LYS A 349 18.53 17.81 -13.71
C LYS A 349 18.76 16.62 -14.64
N ASP A 350 19.57 15.63 -14.22
CA ASP A 350 20.03 14.51 -15.03
C ASP A 350 19.34 13.18 -14.66
N ILE A 351 18.25 13.24 -13.87
CA ILE A 351 17.55 12.07 -13.33
C ILE A 351 16.07 12.16 -13.69
N ASP A 352 15.49 11.09 -14.20
CA ASP A 352 14.04 11.01 -14.41
C ASP A 352 13.31 10.93 -13.06
N PHE A 353 12.25 11.72 -12.87
CA PHE A 353 11.44 11.70 -11.64
C PHE A 353 10.00 11.30 -11.88
N TYR A 354 9.45 10.53 -10.94
CA TYR A 354 8.00 10.47 -10.71
C TYR A 354 7.60 11.50 -9.64
N ALA A 355 6.53 12.23 -9.90
CA ALA A 355 5.89 13.11 -8.93
C ALA A 355 4.45 12.66 -8.68
N PHE A 356 4.03 12.61 -7.41
CA PHE A 356 2.69 12.13 -7.05
C PHE A 356 2.14 12.88 -5.83
N SER A 357 1.00 12.42 -5.30
CA SER A 357 0.22 13.12 -4.27
C SER A 357 -0.21 14.50 -4.78
N TYR A 358 0.01 15.59 -4.03
CA TYR A 358 -0.50 16.90 -4.43
C TYR A 358 0.13 17.47 -5.71
N TYR A 359 1.31 17.00 -6.15
CA TYR A 359 1.80 17.35 -7.49
C TYR A 359 0.83 16.88 -8.58
N TYR A 360 0.29 15.66 -8.42
CA TYR A 360 -0.67 15.07 -9.34
C TYR A 360 -2.02 15.77 -9.24
N ASP A 361 -2.55 15.94 -8.03
CA ASP A 361 -3.87 16.55 -7.80
C ASP A 361 -3.94 17.97 -8.37
N LEU A 362 -2.91 18.80 -8.13
CA LEU A 362 -2.86 20.17 -8.65
C LEU A 362 -2.74 20.21 -10.18
N ALA A 363 -2.02 19.27 -10.78
CA ALA A 363 -1.93 19.17 -12.23
C ALA A 363 -3.30 18.81 -12.86
N VAL A 364 -4.08 17.96 -12.20
CA VAL A 364 -5.46 17.62 -12.60
C VAL A 364 -6.38 18.83 -12.42
N ASP A 365 -6.35 19.49 -11.26
CA ASP A 365 -7.18 20.65 -10.94
C ASP A 365 -6.91 21.83 -11.90
N ALA A 366 -5.66 21.96 -12.37
CA ALA A 366 -5.26 22.95 -13.38
C ALA A 366 -5.55 22.52 -14.83
N GLY A 367 -6.08 21.31 -15.06
CA GLY A 367 -6.37 20.77 -16.39
C GLY A 367 -5.13 20.46 -17.23
N LEU A 368 -3.96 20.26 -16.59
CA LEU A 368 -2.69 19.99 -17.28
C LEU A 368 -2.52 18.51 -17.64
N ILE A 369 -3.17 17.61 -16.91
CA ILE A 369 -3.13 16.16 -17.14
C ILE A 369 -4.51 15.54 -16.97
N ASP A 370 -4.66 14.32 -17.50
CA ASP A 370 -5.86 13.51 -17.32
C ASP A 370 -5.89 12.84 -15.94
N ASN A 371 -7.04 12.90 -15.26
CA ASN A 371 -7.23 12.39 -13.90
C ASN A 371 -7.13 10.85 -13.78
N GLU A 372 -7.27 10.09 -14.87
CA GLU A 372 -7.13 8.64 -14.83
C GLU A 372 -5.76 8.18 -15.32
N LYS A 373 -5.27 8.79 -16.39
CA LYS A 373 -4.04 8.38 -17.10
C LYS A 373 -2.79 9.06 -16.55
N GLY A 374 -2.93 10.22 -15.91
CA GLY A 374 -1.79 11.07 -15.56
C GLY A 374 -1.17 11.73 -16.79
N GLY A 375 0.10 12.10 -16.68
CA GLY A 375 0.81 12.76 -17.79
C GLY A 375 2.26 13.10 -17.47
N THR A 376 2.89 13.80 -18.38
CA THR A 376 4.25 14.31 -18.22
C THR A 376 4.22 15.83 -18.34
N LEU A 377 4.78 16.55 -17.36
CA LEU A 377 4.81 18.01 -17.35
C LEU A 377 6.21 18.54 -17.04
N ALA A 378 6.54 19.69 -17.63
CA ALA A 378 7.68 20.49 -17.26
C ALA A 378 7.40 21.32 -16.00
N VAL A 379 8.45 21.72 -15.28
CA VAL A 379 8.34 22.76 -14.23
C VAL A 379 7.67 24.04 -14.78
N SER A 380 8.01 24.43 -16.01
CA SER A 380 7.43 25.61 -16.67
C SER A 380 5.92 25.51 -16.89
N ASP A 381 5.38 24.29 -17.05
CA ASP A 381 3.94 24.11 -17.27
C ASP A 381 3.14 24.50 -16.02
N PHE A 382 3.65 24.16 -14.83
CA PHE A 382 3.08 24.62 -13.55
C PHE A 382 3.15 26.14 -13.41
N GLU A 383 4.28 26.76 -13.75
CA GLU A 383 4.43 28.21 -13.69
C GLU A 383 3.48 28.94 -14.66
N THR A 384 3.36 28.44 -15.89
CA THR A 384 2.41 28.99 -16.87
C THR A 384 0.97 28.84 -16.41
N ALA A 385 0.61 27.69 -15.85
CA ALA A 385 -0.71 27.48 -15.26
C ALA A 385 -0.97 28.44 -14.10
N ALA A 386 0.00 28.63 -13.21
CA ALA A 386 -0.09 29.57 -12.10
C ALA A 386 -0.39 30.99 -12.61
N LYS A 387 0.39 31.50 -13.58
CA LYS A 387 0.18 32.83 -14.17
C LYS A 387 -1.23 32.99 -14.75
N ASN A 388 -1.72 31.98 -15.48
CA ASN A 388 -3.04 32.02 -16.10
C ASN A 388 -4.17 31.99 -15.05
N VAL A 389 -4.06 31.12 -14.04
CA VAL A 389 -5.04 31.02 -12.96
C VAL A 389 -5.07 32.29 -12.12
N CYS A 390 -3.90 32.80 -11.70
CA CYS A 390 -3.80 34.04 -10.93
C CYS A 390 -4.42 35.22 -11.68
N LYS A 391 -4.12 35.38 -12.98
CA LYS A 391 -4.71 36.43 -13.82
C LYS A 391 -6.24 36.30 -13.93
N THR A 392 -6.75 35.08 -14.05
CA THR A 392 -8.20 34.84 -14.13
C THR A 392 -8.88 35.21 -12.81
N MET A 393 -8.25 34.86 -11.69
CA MET A 393 -8.75 35.12 -10.33
C MET A 393 -8.81 36.62 -9.97
N GLU A 394 -8.06 37.48 -10.66
CA GLU A 394 -8.17 38.94 -10.51
C GLU A 394 -9.50 39.48 -11.03
N VAL A 395 -10.14 38.79 -11.98
CA VAL A 395 -11.38 39.22 -12.63
C VAL A 395 -12.58 38.45 -12.11
N GLN A 396 -12.44 37.14 -11.88
CA GLN A 396 -13.53 36.26 -11.48
C GLN A 396 -13.09 35.36 -10.32
N GLN A 397 -13.88 35.34 -9.24
CA GLN A 397 -13.68 34.37 -8.18
C GLN A 397 -14.02 32.96 -8.71
N GLY A 398 -13.03 32.07 -8.70
CA GLY A 398 -13.19 30.67 -9.11
C GLY A 398 -13.58 29.76 -7.95
N GLU A 399 -13.98 28.52 -8.27
CA GLU A 399 -14.33 27.48 -7.29
C GLU A 399 -13.14 26.99 -6.46
N HIS A 400 -11.91 27.21 -6.96
CA HIS A 400 -10.67 26.80 -6.31
C HIS A 400 -9.84 28.03 -5.88
N PRO A 401 -10.17 28.66 -4.73
CA PRO A 401 -9.54 29.92 -4.32
C PRO A 401 -8.04 29.78 -4.05
N PHE A 402 -7.53 28.58 -3.80
CA PHE A 402 -6.12 28.33 -3.53
C PHE A 402 -5.30 28.01 -4.78
N LEU A 403 -5.90 27.76 -5.95
CA LEU A 403 -5.17 27.19 -7.08
C LEU A 403 -4.03 28.09 -7.59
N CYS A 404 -4.21 29.42 -7.58
CA CYS A 404 -3.13 30.37 -7.85
C CYS A 404 -1.96 30.21 -6.87
N MET A 405 -2.26 30.16 -5.57
CA MET A 405 -1.28 29.97 -4.50
C MET A 405 -0.53 28.64 -4.66
N ASP A 406 -1.27 27.56 -4.86
CA ASP A 406 -0.73 26.21 -4.88
C ASP A 406 0.15 25.95 -6.11
N LEU A 407 -0.27 26.40 -7.29
CA LEU A 407 0.53 26.28 -8.51
C LEU A 407 1.80 27.12 -8.43
N THR A 408 1.71 28.34 -7.89
CA THR A 408 2.88 29.19 -7.64
C THR A 408 3.83 28.55 -6.61
N TYR A 409 3.27 27.91 -5.58
CA TYR A 409 4.04 27.19 -4.57
C TYR A 409 4.82 26.02 -5.15
N ILE A 410 4.17 25.13 -5.91
CA ILE A 410 4.87 23.96 -6.45
C ILE A 410 5.87 24.35 -7.54
N SER A 411 5.61 25.38 -8.36
CA SER A 411 6.59 25.83 -9.35
C SER A 411 7.85 26.35 -8.67
N LEU A 412 7.71 27.18 -7.63
CA LEU A 412 8.83 27.71 -6.87
C LEU A 412 9.57 26.61 -6.08
N LEU A 413 8.83 25.70 -5.44
CA LEU A 413 9.42 24.58 -4.69
C LEU A 413 10.33 23.73 -5.59
N LEU A 414 9.87 23.39 -6.80
CA LEU A 414 10.66 22.62 -7.76
C LEU A 414 11.92 23.38 -8.21
N GLU A 415 11.81 24.68 -8.51
CA GLU A 415 12.97 25.49 -8.88
C GLU A 415 14.00 25.62 -7.74
N GLU A 416 13.53 25.78 -6.49
CA GLU A 416 14.38 25.87 -5.29
C GLU A 416 15.07 24.54 -4.95
N LEU A 417 14.42 23.41 -5.25
CA LEU A 417 15.04 22.08 -5.16
C LEU A 417 16.15 21.86 -6.19
N GLY A 418 16.22 22.69 -7.24
CA GLY A 418 17.28 22.67 -8.25
C GLY A 418 16.82 22.20 -9.64
N PHE A 419 15.52 21.95 -9.84
CA PHE A 419 15.02 21.51 -11.14
C PHE A 419 15.03 22.68 -12.15
N PRO A 420 15.59 22.49 -13.35
CA PRO A 420 15.46 23.49 -14.41
C PRO A 420 14.03 23.54 -14.94
N LYS A 421 13.63 24.71 -15.47
CA LYS A 421 12.26 24.93 -15.98
C LYS A 421 11.80 23.90 -17.02
N SER A 422 12.74 23.36 -17.79
CA SER A 422 12.49 22.34 -18.82
C SER A 422 12.48 20.90 -18.31
N HIS A 423 12.73 20.66 -17.02
CA HIS A 423 12.77 19.30 -16.47
C HIS A 423 11.37 18.68 -16.46
N MET A 424 11.27 17.46 -16.98
CA MET A 424 9.99 16.77 -17.16
C MET A 424 9.75 15.76 -16.02
N PHE A 425 8.58 15.83 -15.39
CA PHE A 425 8.12 14.87 -14.39
C PHE A 425 7.08 13.93 -14.97
N LYS A 426 7.15 12.65 -14.59
CA LYS A 426 6.04 11.71 -14.79
C LYS A 426 5.08 11.81 -13.60
N LEU A 427 3.88 12.32 -13.85
CA LEU A 427 2.85 12.46 -12.83
C LEU A 427 1.96 11.22 -12.82
N ALA A 428 2.02 10.45 -11.73
CA ALA A 428 1.31 9.18 -11.62
C ALA A 428 0.67 8.97 -10.25
N ARG A 429 -0.67 9.01 -10.18
CA ARG A 429 -1.43 8.53 -9.03
C ARG A 429 -1.30 7.02 -8.84
N LYS A 430 -1.21 6.28 -9.95
CA LYS A 430 -1.01 4.83 -9.96
C LYS A 430 0.07 4.41 -10.94
N ILE A 431 0.84 3.39 -10.56
CA ILE A 431 1.77 2.69 -11.46
C ILE A 431 1.33 1.22 -11.52
N ASN A 432 1.03 0.71 -12.72
CA ASN A 432 0.50 -0.64 -12.91
C ASN A 432 -0.77 -0.93 -12.07
N ASN A 433 -1.69 0.03 -12.01
CA ASN A 433 -2.92 0.00 -11.21
C ASN A 433 -2.74 -0.01 -9.68
N ILE A 434 -1.52 0.21 -9.18
CA ILE A 434 -1.21 0.28 -7.75
C ILE A 434 -1.00 1.74 -7.35
N GLU A 435 -1.59 2.16 -6.23
CA GLU A 435 -1.47 3.52 -5.69
C GLU A 435 0.00 3.88 -5.42
N THR A 436 0.46 4.97 -6.02
CA THR A 436 1.80 5.52 -5.78
C THR A 436 1.82 6.17 -4.39
N SER A 437 2.49 5.52 -3.45
CA SER A 437 2.63 5.97 -2.06
C SER A 437 3.84 5.26 -1.42
N TRP A 438 4.18 5.56 -0.18
CA TRP A 438 5.22 4.83 0.55
C TRP A 438 4.78 3.44 1.04
N ALA A 439 3.47 3.15 1.02
CA ALA A 439 2.87 1.98 1.64
C ALA A 439 3.44 0.64 1.15
N LEU A 440 3.66 0.48 -0.17
CA LEU A 440 4.14 -0.78 -0.75
C LEU A 440 5.60 -1.07 -0.34
N GLY A 441 6.48 -0.09 -0.46
CA GLY A 441 7.88 -0.23 -0.07
C GLY A 441 8.02 -0.52 1.42
N ALA A 442 7.20 0.13 2.25
CA ALA A 442 7.19 -0.13 3.68
C ALA A 442 6.72 -1.55 4.01
N ILE A 443 5.62 -2.04 3.41
CA ILE A 443 5.11 -3.38 3.74
C ILE A 443 6.07 -4.50 3.34
N LEU A 444 6.85 -4.33 2.27
CA LEU A 444 7.87 -5.30 1.84
C LEU A 444 8.91 -5.55 2.95
N HIS A 445 9.24 -4.53 3.74
CA HIS A 445 10.12 -4.68 4.91
C HIS A 445 9.50 -5.53 6.02
N TYR A 446 8.21 -5.33 6.31
CA TYR A 446 7.53 -6.09 7.36
C TYR A 446 7.31 -7.56 6.99
N ILE A 447 6.98 -7.83 5.73
CA ILE A 447 6.81 -9.21 5.24
C ILE A 447 8.14 -9.97 5.32
N ASP A 448 9.25 -9.36 4.92
CA ASP A 448 10.56 -10.02 5.02
C ASP A 448 10.98 -10.29 6.48
N SER A 449 10.70 -9.36 7.39
CA SER A 449 11.01 -9.53 8.82
C SER A 449 10.22 -10.65 9.51
N PHE A 450 9.06 -11.05 8.95
CA PHE A 450 8.19 -12.09 9.50
C PHE A 450 8.65 -13.50 9.12
N HIS A 451 9.20 -13.69 7.92
CA HIS A 451 9.63 -15.01 7.42
C HIS A 451 11.05 -15.43 7.84
N ASN A 452 11.75 -14.59 8.60
CA ASN A 452 13.08 -14.89 9.16
C ASN A 452 13.02 -15.28 10.66
N LEU A 453 11.83 -15.56 11.20
CA LEU A 453 11.57 -16.14 12.53
C LEU A 453 10.91 -17.51 12.36
#